data_AF-A0A964KWV2-F1
#
_entry.id   AF-A0A964KWV2-F1
#
_cell.length_a   1.000
_cell.length_b   1.000
_cell.length_c   1.000
_cell.angle_alpha   90.00
_cell.angle_beta   90.00
_cell.angle_gamma   90.00
#
_symmetry.space_group_name_H-M   'P 1'
#
loop_
_entity.id
_entity.type
_entity.pdbx_description
1 polymer ?
#
loop_
_entity_poly.entity_id
_entity_poly.type
_entity_poly.pdbx_seq_one_letter_code
_entity_poly.pdbx_strand_id
1 'polypeptide(L)'
;MNEYELVLVIHPRLNADETMAAIANIQSQIEANGGEMLSTDVWGRRRLAYPINHLLEGTYVLMTFKLPPQSAPIVEALLRISEQVIRHLLVRGIIPFQGHDRRDRDDRDRDGRDDRGRDERDDRDRDRHRDPVASAASDAEPEMVEAEVALAAE
;
A
#
# COMPACT_ATOMS: atom_id res chain seq x y z
N MET A 1 20.50 26.03 13.19
CA MET A 1 19.11 25.87 12.71
C MET A 1 18.97 24.45 12.23
N ASN A 2 17.90 23.75 12.61
CA ASN A 2 17.69 22.37 12.19
C ASN A 2 16.56 22.31 11.18
N GLU A 3 16.63 21.36 10.27
CA GLU A 3 15.53 21.05 9.36
C GLU A 3 14.51 20.18 10.09
N TYR A 4 13.23 20.44 9.81
CA TYR A 4 12.10 19.72 10.33
C TYR A 4 11.14 19.39 9.20
N GLU A 5 10.51 18.24 9.36
CA GLU A 5 9.41 17.77 8.53
C GLU A 5 8.17 17.70 9.42
N LEU A 6 7.10 18.36 8.99
CA LEU A 6 5.84 18.43 9.71
C LEU A 6 4.73 17.87 8.83
N VAL A 7 4.14 16.77 9.29
CA VAL A 7 2.93 16.20 8.69
C VAL A 7 1.73 16.62 9.51
N LEU A 8 0.74 17.22 8.84
CA LEU A 8 -0.50 17.69 9.43
C LEU A 8 -1.69 16.95 8.84
N VAL A 9 -2.65 16.63 9.69
CA VAL A 9 -3.97 16.14 9.30
C VAL A 9 -5.00 17.20 9.72
N ILE A 10 -5.56 17.89 8.73
CA ILE A 10 -6.54 18.96 8.91
C ILE A 10 -7.96 18.37 8.87
N HIS A 11 -8.85 19.00 9.63
CA HIS A 11 -10.25 18.62 9.74
C HIS A 11 -10.97 18.59 8.37
N PRO A 12 -11.69 17.50 8.01
CA PRO A 12 -12.28 17.32 6.68
C PRO A 12 -13.50 18.23 6.43
N ARG A 13 -14.10 18.78 7.49
CA ARG A 13 -15.22 19.74 7.37
C ARG A 13 -14.80 21.09 6.79
N LEU A 14 -13.52 21.42 6.82
CA LEU A 14 -13.04 22.67 6.24
C LEU A 14 -13.14 22.63 4.72
N ASN A 15 -13.55 23.76 4.16
CA ASN A 15 -13.52 23.98 2.72
C ASN A 15 -12.06 24.16 2.24
N ALA A 16 -11.85 24.14 0.92
CA ALA A 16 -10.51 24.33 0.34
C ALA A 16 -9.89 25.67 0.75
N ASP A 17 -10.67 26.75 0.71
CA ASP A 17 -10.21 28.10 1.08
C ASP A 17 -9.84 28.19 2.56
N GLU A 18 -10.66 27.62 3.44
CA GLU A 18 -10.41 27.56 4.89
C GLU A 18 -9.18 26.71 5.22
N THR A 19 -8.97 25.62 4.47
CA THR A 19 -7.78 24.78 4.60
C THR A 19 -6.52 25.58 4.23
N MET A 20 -6.56 26.34 3.14
CA MET A 20 -5.44 27.20 2.74
C MET A 20 -5.19 28.32 3.75
N ALA A 21 -6.23 28.91 4.33
CA ALA A 21 -6.10 29.90 5.40
C ALA A 21 -5.47 29.28 6.67
N ALA A 22 -5.86 28.06 7.04
CA ALA A 22 -5.26 27.34 8.15
C ALA A 22 -3.77 27.04 7.91
N ILE A 23 -3.41 26.62 6.69
CA ILE A 23 -2.02 26.40 6.26
C ILE A 23 -1.22 27.70 6.39
N ALA A 24 -1.74 28.81 5.86
CA ALA A 24 -1.08 30.11 5.93
C ALA A 24 -0.89 30.58 7.38
N ASN A 25 -1.89 30.41 8.24
CA ASN A 25 -1.79 30.74 9.66
C ASN A 25 -0.68 29.92 10.36
N ILE A 26 -0.57 28.63 10.06
CA ILE A 26 0.50 27.77 10.61
C ILE A 26 1.87 28.21 10.09
N GLN A 27 1.98 28.56 8.80
CA GLN A 27 3.21 29.09 8.22
C GLN A 27 3.64 30.38 8.91
N SER A 28 2.72 31.34 9.10
CA SER A 28 3.00 32.58 9.82
C SER A 28 3.41 32.35 11.28
N GLN A 29 2.84 31.35 11.96
CA GLN A 29 3.27 30.98 13.32
C GLN A 29 4.68 30.40 13.35
N ILE A 30 5.05 29.61 12.33
CA ILE A 30 6.41 29.05 12.20
C ILE A 30 7.42 30.18 11.95
N GLU A 31 7.10 31.11 11.04
CA GLU A 31 7.93 32.28 10.74
C GLU A 31 8.09 33.21 11.95
N ALA A 32 7.00 33.47 12.70
CA ALA A 32 7.03 34.30 13.91
C ALA A 32 7.95 33.72 15.00
N ASN A 33 8.15 32.40 15.02
CA ASN A 33 9.05 31.70 15.94
C ASN A 33 10.48 31.56 15.40
N GLY A 34 10.81 32.32 14.35
CA GLY A 34 12.14 32.37 13.74
C GLY A 34 12.41 31.21 12.78
N GLY A 35 11.38 30.60 12.21
CA GLY A 35 11.50 29.54 11.20
C GLY A 35 11.55 30.07 9.76
N GLU A 36 12.09 29.26 8.86
CA GLU A 36 12.14 29.53 7.41
C GLU A 36 11.47 28.38 6.66
N MET A 37 10.48 28.67 5.82
CA MET A 37 9.75 27.67 5.03
C MET A 37 10.57 27.24 3.81
N LEU A 38 10.73 25.92 3.59
CA LEU A 38 11.41 25.36 2.42
C LEU A 38 10.43 24.89 1.36
N SER A 39 9.45 24.08 1.76
CA SER A 39 8.40 23.57 0.88
C SER A 39 7.11 23.34 1.64
N THR A 40 5.98 23.44 0.95
CA THR A 40 4.66 23.07 1.47
C THR A 40 3.92 22.30 0.38
N ASP A 41 3.62 21.04 0.66
CA ASP A 41 2.93 20.14 -0.26
C ASP A 41 1.58 19.72 0.33
N VAL A 42 0.49 20.03 -0.38
CA VAL A 42 -0.86 19.65 0.01
C VAL A 42 -1.26 18.39 -0.73
N TRP A 43 -1.42 17.27 -0.01
CA TRP A 43 -1.81 15.99 -0.60
C TRP A 43 -3.32 15.85 -0.81
N GLY A 44 -4.11 16.75 -0.25
CA GLY A 44 -5.56 16.76 -0.35
C GLY A 44 -6.23 15.80 0.64
N ARG A 45 -7.53 15.53 0.41
CA ARG A 45 -8.36 14.68 1.28
C ARG A 45 -8.04 13.21 1.06
N ARG A 46 -7.82 12.48 2.16
CA ARG A 46 -7.59 11.03 2.17
C ARG A 46 -8.38 10.37 3.30
N ARG A 47 -8.76 9.11 3.08
CA ARG A 47 -9.42 8.28 4.10
C ARG A 47 -8.39 7.75 5.09
N LEU A 48 -8.68 7.93 6.38
CA LEU A 48 -7.88 7.43 7.50
C LEU A 48 -8.18 5.93 7.70
N ALA A 49 -7.17 5.18 8.14
CA ALA A 49 -7.31 3.74 8.40
C ALA A 49 -8.23 3.44 9.61
N TYR A 50 -8.28 4.35 10.57
CA TYR A 50 -9.12 4.28 11.75
C TYR A 50 -9.67 5.69 12.07
N PRO A 51 -10.82 5.78 12.76
CA PRO A 51 -11.39 7.07 13.08
C PRO A 51 -10.55 7.81 14.13
N ILE A 52 -10.24 9.08 13.87
CA ILE A 52 -9.61 9.99 14.83
C ILE A 52 -10.64 11.06 15.17
N ASN A 53 -10.97 11.24 16.45
CA ASN A 53 -12.04 12.16 16.89
C ASN A 53 -13.37 11.94 16.14
N HIS A 54 -13.72 10.66 15.87
CA HIS A 54 -14.89 10.24 15.07
C HIS A 54 -14.86 10.61 13.58
N LEU A 55 -13.70 10.98 13.04
CA LEU A 55 -13.53 11.34 11.63
C LEU A 55 -12.78 10.23 10.90
N LEU A 56 -13.31 9.80 9.76
CA LEU A 56 -12.71 8.78 8.89
C LEU A 56 -11.90 9.38 7.74
N GLU A 57 -11.90 10.70 7.60
CA GLU A 57 -11.23 11.42 6.52
C GLU A 57 -10.46 12.61 7.09
N GLY A 58 -9.42 13.02 6.38
CA GLY A 58 -8.64 14.21 6.72
C GLY A 58 -7.83 14.71 5.53
N THR A 59 -7.52 16.00 5.55
CA THR A 59 -6.64 16.60 4.53
C THR A 59 -5.20 16.53 5.01
N TYR A 60 -4.33 15.90 4.21
CA TYR A 60 -2.91 15.79 4.54
C TYR A 60 -2.13 16.96 3.96
N VAL A 61 -1.26 17.53 4.80
CA VAL A 61 -0.32 18.58 4.41
C VAL A 61 1.06 18.21 4.94
N LEU A 62 2.05 18.29 4.06
CA LEU A 62 3.45 18.14 4.38
C LEU A 62 4.11 19.51 4.33
N MET A 63 4.83 19.88 5.38
CA MET A 63 5.62 21.11 5.43
C MET A 63 7.06 20.78 5.78
N THR A 64 7.98 21.32 5.00
CA THR A 64 9.41 21.22 5.25
C THR A 64 9.94 22.60 5.55
N PHE A 65 10.58 22.78 6.70
CA PHE A 65 11.06 24.08 7.15
C PHE A 65 12.30 23.95 8.03
N LYS A 66 13.00 25.07 8.22
CA LYS A 66 14.09 25.20 9.19
C LYS A 66 13.59 25.93 10.42
N LEU A 67 13.95 25.46 11.61
CA LEU A 67 13.55 26.07 12.86
C LEU A 67 14.69 26.04 13.90
N PRO A 68 14.78 27.02 14.81
CA PRO A 68 15.61 26.93 15.99
C PRO A 68 15.13 25.78 16.90
N PRO A 69 16.02 24.98 17.51
CA PRO A 69 15.63 23.87 18.36
C PRO A 69 14.84 24.30 19.60
N GLN A 70 15.02 25.53 20.08
CA GLN A 70 14.25 26.08 21.21
C GLN A 70 12.77 26.33 20.85
N SER A 71 12.49 26.63 19.58
CA SER A 71 11.14 26.95 19.10
C SER A 71 10.30 25.72 18.76
N ALA A 72 10.93 24.56 18.53
CA ALA A 72 10.23 23.31 18.19
C ALA A 72 9.10 22.93 19.18
N PRO A 73 9.33 22.87 20.51
CA PRO A 73 8.26 22.54 21.46
C PRO A 73 7.16 23.61 21.53
N ILE A 74 7.48 24.87 21.22
CA ILE A 74 6.50 25.96 21.19
C ILE A 74 5.55 25.76 20.01
N VAL A 75 6.09 25.46 18.83
CA VAL A 75 5.28 25.17 17.63
C VAL A 75 4.41 23.93 17.84
N GLU A 76 4.94 22.88 18.46
CA GLU A 76 4.16 21.68 18.79
C GLU A 76 2.99 22.00 19.75
N ALA A 77 3.23 22.84 20.76
CA ALA A 77 2.17 23.29 21.67
C ALA A 77 1.09 24.11 20.95
N LEU A 78 1.46 25.00 20.03
CA LEU A 78 0.51 25.78 19.22
C LEU A 78 -0.35 24.88 18.33
N LEU A 79 0.26 23.89 17.67
CA LEU A 79 -0.45 22.93 16.83
C LEU A 79 -1.42 22.06 17.63
N ARG A 80 -1.10 21.76 18.88
CA ARG A 80 -1.99 21.02 19.79
C ARG A 80 -3.22 21.83 20.22
N ILE A 81 -3.11 23.15 20.33
CA ILE A 81 -4.22 24.04 20.72
C ILE A 81 -5.16 24.30 19.54
N SER A 82 -4.65 24.23 18.30
CA SER A 82 -5.45 24.46 17.10
C SER A 82 -6.52 23.39 16.90
N GLU A 83 -7.79 23.79 16.95
CA GLU A 83 -8.93 22.89 16.71
C GLU A 83 -8.99 22.36 15.27
N GLN A 84 -8.33 23.04 14.33
CA GLN A 84 -8.34 22.68 12.91
C GLN A 84 -7.44 21.49 12.60
N VAL A 85 -6.46 21.22 13.46
CA VAL A 85 -5.48 20.15 13.29
C VAL A 85 -5.89 18.97 14.15
N ILE A 86 -6.25 17.85 13.53
CA ILE A 86 -6.65 16.63 14.25
C ILE A 86 -5.40 15.88 14.74
N ARG A 87 -4.35 15.86 13.92
CA ARG A 87 -3.09 15.18 14.24
C ARG A 87 -1.93 15.89 13.57
N HIS A 88 -0.81 15.92 14.27
CA HIS A 88 0.45 16.41 13.77
C HIS A 88 1.57 15.41 14.10
N LEU A 89 2.61 15.41 13.29
CA LEU A 89 3.86 14.72 13.58
C LEU A 89 4.99 15.65 13.16
N LEU A 90 5.78 16.08 14.13
CA LEU A 90 6.98 16.87 13.92
C LEU A 90 8.20 15.95 14.01
N VAL A 91 8.97 15.85 12.93
CA VAL A 91 10.19 15.04 12.86
C VAL A 91 11.37 15.96 12.59
N ARG A 92 12.50 15.67 13.26
CA ARG A 92 13.76 16.35 13.00
C ARG A 92 14.48 15.69 11.82
N GLY A 93 14.87 16.49 10.84
CA GLY A 93 15.51 16.07 9.61
C GLY A 93 14.50 15.90 8.47
N ILE A 94 14.97 16.12 7.24
CA ILE A 94 14.23 15.79 6.03
C ILE A 94 14.39 14.29 5.80
N ILE A 95 13.29 13.55 5.73
CA ILE A 95 13.35 12.12 5.39
C ILE A 95 13.33 12.03 3.86
N PRO A 96 14.47 11.78 3.19
CA PRO A 96 14.42 11.52 1.76
C PRO A 96 13.61 10.25 1.55
N PHE A 97 12.61 10.30 0.68
CA PHE A 97 11.91 9.11 0.23
C PHE A 97 12.89 8.26 -0.59
N GLN A 98 13.68 7.43 0.09
CA GLN A 98 14.47 6.37 -0.53
C GLN A 98 13.48 5.27 -0.90
N GLY A 99 12.88 5.39 -2.08
CA GLY A 99 12.03 4.35 -2.62
C GLY A 99 12.81 3.05 -2.67
N HIS A 100 12.40 2.04 -1.89
CA HIS A 100 12.71 0.67 -2.24
C HIS A 100 11.96 0.38 -3.53
N ASP A 101 12.63 0.58 -4.66
CA ASP A 101 12.13 0.13 -5.94
C ASP A 101 12.02 -1.39 -5.85
N ARG A 102 10.81 -1.88 -5.58
CA ARG A 102 10.54 -3.32 -5.44
C ARG A 102 10.82 -4.08 -6.74
N ARG A 103 11.10 -3.36 -7.83
CA ARG A 103 11.45 -3.93 -9.14
C ARG A 103 12.81 -4.63 -9.16
N ASP A 104 13.71 -4.40 -8.20
CA ASP A 104 15.05 -5.03 -8.21
C ASP A 104 15.12 -6.45 -7.60
N ARG A 105 13.99 -7.02 -7.12
CA ARG A 105 13.97 -8.38 -6.54
C ARG A 105 13.38 -9.45 -7.44
N ASP A 106 12.49 -9.11 -8.37
CA ASP A 106 11.76 -10.14 -9.15
C ASP A 106 12.56 -10.71 -10.34
N ASP A 107 13.75 -10.17 -10.64
CA ASP A 107 14.56 -10.64 -11.79
C ASP A 107 15.61 -11.71 -11.42
N ARG A 108 15.78 -12.07 -10.15
CA ARG A 108 16.80 -13.06 -9.74
C ARG A 108 16.29 -14.50 -9.55
N ASP A 109 14.98 -14.69 -9.46
CA ASP A 109 14.39 -16.01 -9.17
C ASP A 109 13.88 -16.76 -10.41
N ARG A 110 14.09 -16.21 -11.63
CA ARG A 110 13.60 -16.84 -12.87
C ARG A 110 14.64 -17.61 -13.70
N ASP A 111 15.93 -17.45 -13.45
CA ASP A 111 16.98 -17.95 -14.37
C ASP A 111 17.79 -19.17 -13.86
N GLY A 112 17.29 -19.89 -12.83
CA GLY A 112 18.10 -20.89 -12.11
C GLY A 112 17.59 -22.34 -12.07
N ARG A 113 16.51 -22.69 -12.75
CA ARG A 113 15.96 -24.07 -12.70
C ARG A 113 15.50 -24.52 -14.07
N ASP A 114 16.44 -24.90 -14.91
CA ASP A 114 16.25 -25.99 -15.88
C ASP A 114 17.60 -26.23 -16.56
N ASP A 115 18.48 -26.98 -15.89
CA ASP A 115 19.17 -28.06 -16.59
C ASP A 115 19.98 -28.96 -15.64
N ARG A 116 20.08 -30.23 -16.04
CA ARG A 116 20.96 -31.31 -15.57
C ARG A 116 20.39 -32.29 -14.53
N GLY A 117 20.00 -33.45 -15.06
CA GLY A 117 20.56 -34.70 -14.54
C GLY A 117 19.57 -35.73 -14.01
N ARG A 118 18.51 -36.05 -14.76
CA ARG A 118 17.82 -37.34 -14.59
C ARG A 118 18.63 -38.42 -15.31
N ASP A 119 19.84 -38.67 -14.82
CA ASP A 119 20.70 -39.74 -15.34
C ASP A 119 20.20 -41.09 -14.85
N GLU A 120 20.02 -41.97 -15.83
CA GLU A 120 19.71 -43.39 -15.72
C GLU A 120 20.78 -44.14 -14.92
N ARG A 121 20.31 -45.03 -14.03
CA ARG A 121 20.88 -46.30 -13.54
C ARG A 121 20.02 -46.70 -12.32
N ASP A 122 19.55 -47.92 -12.14
CA ASP A 122 20.23 -49.17 -12.40
C ASP A 122 19.21 -50.30 -12.58
N ASP A 123 19.47 -51.12 -13.58
CA ASP A 123 18.81 -52.37 -13.88
C ASP A 123 18.89 -53.34 -12.69
N ARG A 124 17.73 -53.82 -12.24
CA ARG A 124 17.54 -55.17 -11.68
C ARG A 124 16.07 -55.39 -11.36
N ASP A 125 15.34 -55.92 -12.33
CA ASP A 125 14.61 -57.16 -12.11
C ASP A 125 14.18 -57.76 -13.45
N ARG A 126 15.06 -58.66 -13.90
CA ARG A 126 14.79 -59.66 -14.91
C ARG A 126 13.67 -60.60 -14.45
N ASP A 127 12.88 -60.97 -15.45
CA ASP A 127 12.25 -62.28 -15.60
C ASP A 127 11.08 -62.65 -14.68
N ARG A 128 9.88 -62.48 -15.25
CA ARG A 128 8.83 -63.51 -15.48
C ARG A 128 7.50 -62.77 -15.73
N HIS A 129 6.77 -62.84 -16.84
CA HIS A 129 6.58 -63.88 -17.84
C HIS A 129 6.16 -63.22 -19.17
N ARG A 130 6.76 -63.74 -20.24
CA ARG A 130 6.33 -63.78 -21.64
C ARG A 130 5.39 -65.01 -21.74
N ASP A 131 4.19 -65.08 -22.33
CA ASP A 131 3.51 -64.54 -23.54
C ASP A 131 2.08 -65.24 -23.56
N PRO A 132 1.20 -65.18 -24.60
CA PRO A 132 0.66 -64.06 -25.40
C PRO A 132 -0.86 -64.20 -25.83
N VAL A 133 -1.34 -63.18 -26.57
CA VAL A 133 -2.44 -63.08 -27.59
C VAL A 133 -3.95 -63.10 -27.21
N ALA A 134 -4.63 -62.00 -27.58
CA ALA A 134 -5.78 -61.91 -28.53
C ALA A 134 -6.66 -60.69 -28.17
N SER A 135 -6.59 -59.56 -28.89
CA SER A 135 -7.34 -59.25 -30.14
C SER A 135 -8.78 -58.75 -29.90
N ALA A 136 -9.11 -57.69 -30.64
CA ALA A 136 -10.42 -57.05 -30.89
C ALA A 136 -10.71 -55.85 -29.96
N ALA A 137 -10.62 -54.61 -30.46
CA ALA A 137 -11.66 -53.92 -31.28
C ALA A 137 -12.89 -53.63 -30.41
N SER A 138 -13.60 -52.51 -30.45
CA SER A 138 -13.66 -51.30 -31.27
C SER A 138 -14.95 -50.64 -30.76
N ASP A 139 -15.05 -49.31 -30.83
CA ASP A 139 -16.34 -48.59 -30.84
C ASP A 139 -17.15 -48.65 -29.52
N ALA A 140 -17.96 -47.68 -29.14
CA ALA A 140 -18.24 -46.32 -29.53
C ALA A 140 -19.11 -45.78 -28.39
N GLU A 141 -19.00 -44.50 -28.06
CA GLU A 141 -20.14 -43.82 -27.44
C GLU A 141 -21.29 -43.74 -28.44
N PRO A 142 -22.55 -43.85 -27.98
CA PRO A 142 -23.45 -42.76 -28.33
C PRO A 142 -24.47 -42.37 -27.23
N GLU A 143 -24.66 -41.04 -27.18
CA GLU A 143 -25.90 -40.26 -27.14
C GLU A 143 -27.09 -40.61 -26.22
N MET A 144 -27.46 -39.57 -25.46
CA MET A 144 -28.77 -38.91 -25.32
C MET A 144 -30.05 -39.75 -25.18
N VAL A 145 -30.80 -39.48 -24.10
CA VAL A 145 -32.26 -39.47 -24.12
C VAL A 145 -32.77 -38.29 -23.27
N GLU A 146 -33.35 -37.30 -23.93
CA GLU A 146 -34.26 -36.30 -23.35
C GLU A 146 -35.51 -36.99 -22.79
N ALA A 147 -36.03 -36.50 -21.66
CA ALA A 147 -37.45 -36.62 -21.35
C ALA A 147 -37.90 -35.41 -20.51
N GLU A 148 -38.79 -34.67 -21.15
CA GLU A 148 -39.52 -33.48 -20.74
C GLU A 148 -40.72 -33.83 -19.83
N VAL A 149 -41.29 -32.80 -19.18
CA VAL A 149 -42.74 -32.57 -18.93
C VAL A 149 -43.26 -32.50 -17.47
N ALA A 150 -43.83 -31.31 -17.19
CA ALA A 150 -44.98 -30.90 -16.33
C ALA A 150 -44.92 -31.10 -14.80
N LEU A 151 -45.19 -30.10 -13.94
CA LEU A 151 -46.32 -29.13 -13.82
C LEU A 151 -47.61 -29.75 -13.25
N ALA A 152 -47.85 -29.49 -11.95
CA ALA A 152 -49.15 -29.34 -11.26
C ALA A 152 -48.81 -28.92 -9.81
N ALA A 153 -49.19 -27.74 -9.28
CA ALA A 153 -50.54 -27.25 -9.04
C ALA A 153 -51.37 -28.23 -8.20
N GLU A 154 -51.33 -28.05 -6.88
CA GLU A 154 -52.51 -28.00 -6.00
C GLU A 154 -52.18 -27.16 -4.76
#